data_AF-A0A834FHX6-F1
#
_entry.id   AF-A0A834FHX6-F1
#
_cell.length_a   1.000
_cell.length_b   1.000
_cell.length_c   1.000
_cell.angle_alpha   90.00
_cell.angle_beta   90.00
_cell.angle_gamma   90.00
#
_symmetry.space_group_name_H-M   'P 1'
#
loop_
_entity.id
_entity.type
_entity.pdbx_description
1 polymer ?
#
loop_
_entity_poly.entity_id
_entity_poly.type
_entity_poly.pdbx_seq_one_letter_code
_entity_poly.pdbx_strand_id
1 'polypeptide(L)'
;MDSGTFNTTVDIKLKQWTDKQLPHKALEVAWETLQEEFARFMAEYRGKDQDDIFDKLKEAVKDEGIKRHKWNERALDSLRVIQHNALEDRSITDKPQWDAAIQFMEETLQSRLRDTESVIKDMVGPDWKQRWLNWKNRTPDQHIRNETKNELDRLLKLHDDHTAYLANDEVTTVRKNLEGRGVEVDPVLIKDTWHQLYRRHFLQKALSHCNLCKRGFYYYQRHFVDSELECNDVVLFWRIQRMLLITANTLRQQLTNTEVRRLEKNVKEVLDDFGEDTEKKTQLITGRRVQLAEDLKKVREIQEKLEAFIEALHKEK
;
A
#
# COMPACT_ATOMS: atom_id res chain seq x y z
N MET A 1 -18.64 25.40 -4.01
CA MET A 1 -18.65 25.08 -2.55
C MET A 1 -17.80 26.14 -1.89
N ASP A 2 -18.24 26.75 -0.80
CA ASP A 2 -17.44 27.78 -0.10
C ASP A 2 -16.16 27.16 0.50
N SER A 3 -15.03 27.85 0.37
CA SER A 3 -13.70 27.39 0.79
C SER A 3 -13.63 27.06 2.28
N GLY A 4 -14.40 27.77 3.10
CA GLY A 4 -14.58 27.46 4.53
C GLY A 4 -15.19 26.09 4.78
N THR A 5 -16.28 25.76 4.07
CA THR A 5 -16.98 24.47 4.21
C THR A 5 -16.10 23.31 3.72
N PHE A 6 -15.35 23.52 2.64
CA PHE A 6 -14.38 22.54 2.13
C PHE A 6 -13.31 22.22 3.18
N ASN A 7 -12.66 23.26 3.72
CA ASN A 7 -11.59 23.10 4.71
C ASN A 7 -12.08 22.35 5.96
N THR A 8 -13.24 22.72 6.51
CA THR A 8 -13.82 22.02 7.67
C THR A 8 -14.08 20.54 7.37
N THR A 9 -14.64 20.23 6.20
CA THR A 9 -14.92 18.83 5.80
C THR A 9 -13.64 18.02 5.67
N VAL A 10 -12.61 18.61 5.07
CA VAL A 10 -11.28 18.00 4.91
C VAL A 10 -10.65 17.73 6.27
N ASP A 11 -10.66 18.69 7.18
CA ASP A 11 -10.06 18.54 8.51
C ASP A 11 -10.74 17.43 9.32
N ILE A 12 -12.07 17.34 9.27
CA ILE A 12 -12.81 16.25 9.91
C ILE A 12 -12.36 14.90 9.36
N LYS A 13 -12.24 14.77 8.04
CA LYS A 13 -11.80 13.52 7.39
C LYS A 13 -10.35 13.17 7.72
N LEU A 14 -9.44 14.14 7.71
CA LEU A 14 -8.04 13.94 8.06
C LEU A 14 -7.89 13.49 9.52
N LYS A 15 -8.64 14.10 10.43
CA LYS A 15 -8.66 13.70 11.84
C LYS A 15 -9.19 12.28 12.03
N GLN A 16 -10.30 11.93 11.37
CA GLN A 16 -10.82 10.56 11.41
C GLN A 16 -9.81 9.54 10.86
N TRP A 17 -9.07 9.90 9.82
CA TRP A 17 -8.04 9.05 9.23
C TRP A 17 -6.86 8.83 10.18
N THR A 18 -6.34 9.89 10.83
CA THR A 18 -5.25 9.80 11.81
C THR A 18 -5.66 9.08 13.10
N ASP A 19 -6.91 9.23 13.54
CA ASP A 19 -7.35 8.60 14.78
C ASP A 19 -7.53 7.09 14.61
N LYS A 20 -8.09 6.66 13.46
CA LYS A 20 -8.58 5.29 13.28
C LYS A 20 -7.68 4.41 12.42
N GLN A 21 -7.20 4.90 11.29
CA GLN A 21 -6.67 4.03 10.23
C GLN A 21 -5.16 4.19 10.03
N LEU A 22 -4.70 5.43 9.92
CA LEU A 22 -3.35 5.73 9.46
C LEU A 22 -2.24 5.18 10.39
N PRO A 23 -2.29 5.31 11.73
CA PRO A 23 -1.24 4.77 12.60
C PRO A 23 -1.12 3.25 12.47
N HIS A 24 -2.25 2.55 12.39
CA HIS A 24 -2.30 1.10 12.23
C HIS A 24 -1.69 0.69 10.89
N LYS A 25 -2.12 1.33 9.79
CA LYS A 25 -1.59 0.98 8.46
C LYS A 25 -0.10 1.30 8.33
N ALA A 26 0.36 2.40 8.94
CA ALA A 26 1.77 2.75 8.96
C ALA A 26 2.61 1.72 9.72
N LEU A 27 2.09 1.23 10.86
CA LEU A 27 2.73 0.19 11.65
C LEU A 27 2.75 -1.18 10.95
N GLU A 28 1.65 -1.52 10.28
CA GLU A 28 1.53 -2.73 9.44
C GLU A 28 2.58 -2.72 8.32
N VAL A 29 2.71 -1.62 7.59
CA VAL A 29 3.74 -1.49 6.53
C VAL A 29 5.16 -1.58 7.11
N ALA A 30 5.40 -1.00 8.29
CA ALA A 30 6.71 -1.11 8.96
C ALA A 30 7.02 -2.57 9.35
N TRP A 31 6.01 -3.30 9.80
CA TRP A 31 6.10 -4.71 10.13
C TRP A 31 6.40 -5.57 8.89
N GLU A 32 5.63 -5.39 7.82
CA GLU A 32 5.85 -6.07 6.53
C GLU A 32 7.27 -5.81 6.01
N THR A 33 7.71 -4.55 6.05
CA THR A 33 9.06 -4.15 5.63
C THR A 33 10.15 -4.85 6.47
N LEU A 34 9.99 -4.90 7.81
CA LEU A 34 10.94 -5.60 8.68
C LEU A 34 11.03 -7.09 8.33
N GLN A 35 9.89 -7.73 8.07
CA GLN A 35 9.83 -9.14 7.70
C GLN A 35 10.49 -9.39 6.34
N GLU A 36 10.22 -8.55 5.34
CA GLU A 36 10.82 -8.64 4.01
C GLU A 36 12.34 -8.45 4.05
N GLU A 37 12.84 -7.43 4.77
CA GLU A 37 14.28 -7.19 4.90
C GLU A 37 14.97 -8.31 5.69
N PHE A 38 14.33 -8.86 6.73
CA PHE A 38 14.87 -10.01 7.45
C PHE A 38 14.92 -11.26 6.56
N ALA A 39 13.87 -11.52 5.76
CA ALA A 39 13.85 -12.61 4.80
C ALA A 39 14.94 -12.45 3.73
N ARG A 40 15.14 -11.23 3.21
CA ARG A 40 16.20 -10.91 2.24
C ARG A 40 17.59 -11.15 2.84
N PHE A 41 17.82 -10.66 4.05
CA PHE A 41 19.08 -10.87 4.79
C PHE A 41 19.41 -12.36 4.94
N MET A 42 18.41 -13.18 5.30
CA MET A 42 18.61 -14.64 5.43
C MET A 42 18.84 -15.34 4.07
N ALA A 43 18.35 -14.78 2.97
CA ALA A 43 18.56 -15.34 1.63
C ALA A 43 19.93 -14.99 1.04
N GLU A 44 20.42 -13.76 1.24
CA GLU A 44 21.71 -13.28 0.69
C GLU A 44 22.93 -14.03 1.24
N TYR A 45 22.84 -14.54 2.46
CA TYR A 45 23.94 -15.28 3.09
C TYR A 45 24.10 -16.74 2.61
N ARG A 46 23.29 -17.21 1.64
CA ARG A 46 23.46 -18.53 1.00
C ARG A 46 24.60 -18.48 -0.03
N GLY A 47 25.85 -18.50 0.44
CA GLY A 47 27.03 -18.60 -0.42
C GLY A 47 27.13 -19.96 -1.14
N LYS A 48 27.83 -20.01 -2.28
CA LYS A 48 27.98 -21.22 -3.13
C LYS A 48 28.65 -22.43 -2.44
N ASP A 49 29.31 -22.23 -1.29
CA ASP A 49 29.99 -23.26 -0.51
C ASP A 49 29.42 -23.42 0.92
N GLN A 50 28.22 -22.87 1.19
CA GLN A 50 27.62 -22.96 2.52
C GLN A 50 26.93 -24.33 2.72
N ASP A 51 27.30 -25.01 3.80
CA ASP A 51 26.75 -26.31 4.20
C ASP A 51 25.25 -26.19 4.52
N ASP A 52 24.42 -27.04 3.89
CA ASP A 52 22.95 -26.98 3.95
C ASP A 52 22.37 -27.51 5.28
N ILE A 53 23.23 -28.05 6.15
CA ILE A 53 22.89 -28.61 7.47
C ILE A 53 22.02 -27.66 8.31
N PHE A 54 22.28 -26.35 8.23
CA PHE A 54 21.60 -25.36 9.06
C PHE A 54 20.44 -24.65 8.35
N ASP A 55 20.12 -24.97 7.11
CA ASP A 55 19.12 -24.21 6.36
C ASP A 55 17.71 -24.35 6.95
N LYS A 56 17.33 -25.57 7.34
CA LYS A 56 16.06 -25.83 8.05
C LYS A 56 16.01 -25.13 9.40
N LEU A 57 17.12 -25.13 10.14
CA LEU A 57 17.22 -24.44 11.43
C LEU A 57 17.07 -22.93 11.25
N LYS A 58 17.80 -22.34 10.31
CA LYS A 58 17.73 -20.92 9.97
C LYS A 58 16.31 -20.50 9.58
N GLU A 59 15.62 -21.29 8.75
CA GLU A 59 14.24 -21.02 8.35
C GLU A 59 13.28 -21.10 9.54
N ALA A 60 13.36 -22.16 10.34
CA ALA A 60 12.50 -22.32 11.52
C ALA A 60 12.73 -21.24 12.57
N VAL A 61 13.99 -20.84 12.81
CA VAL A 61 14.34 -19.73 13.71
C VAL A 61 13.83 -18.40 13.17
N LYS A 62 13.94 -18.17 11.85
CA LYS A 62 13.40 -16.96 11.20
C LYS A 62 11.89 -16.87 11.37
N ASP A 63 11.16 -17.95 11.10
CA ASP A 63 9.70 -17.98 11.19
C ASP A 63 9.20 -17.81 12.63
N GLU A 64 9.79 -18.54 13.59
CA GLU A 64 9.40 -18.44 14.99
C GLU A 64 9.85 -17.10 15.61
N GLY A 65 11.00 -16.56 15.20
CA GLY A 65 11.48 -15.24 15.61
C GLY A 65 10.53 -14.11 15.20
N ILE A 66 10.05 -14.12 13.94
CA ILE A 66 9.04 -13.17 13.46
C ILE A 66 7.71 -13.35 14.19
N LYS A 67 7.28 -14.60 14.39
CA LYS A 67 6.02 -14.91 15.09
C LYS A 67 6.00 -14.42 16.54
N ARG A 68 7.13 -14.50 17.24
CA ARG A 68 7.27 -13.99 18.62
C ARG A 68 7.46 -12.49 18.69
N HIS A 69 7.90 -11.85 17.61
CA HIS A 69 8.13 -10.43 17.60
C HIS A 69 6.81 -9.66 17.78
N LYS A 70 6.87 -8.60 18.57
CA LYS A 70 5.76 -7.68 18.82
C LYS A 70 6.34 -6.29 18.86
N TRP A 71 5.86 -5.44 17.95
CA TRP A 71 6.26 -4.05 17.92
C TRP A 71 5.96 -3.38 19.26
N ASN A 72 6.69 -2.32 19.58
CA ASN A 72 6.49 -1.56 20.82
C ASN A 72 5.03 -1.09 20.94
N GLU A 73 4.38 -1.42 22.07
CA GLU A 73 2.97 -1.09 22.34
C GLU A 73 2.69 0.42 22.29
N ARG A 74 3.69 1.26 22.61
CA ARG A 74 3.57 2.72 22.58
C ARG A 74 3.75 3.32 21.18
N ALA A 75 4.19 2.53 20.20
CA ALA A 75 4.47 3.05 18.85
C ALA A 75 3.22 3.60 18.20
N LEU A 76 2.08 2.95 18.41
CA LEU A 76 0.81 3.35 17.80
C LEU A 76 0.36 4.74 18.30
N ASP A 77 0.37 4.96 19.62
CA ASP A 77 0.02 6.25 20.20
C ASP A 77 1.03 7.35 19.83
N SER A 78 2.33 7.00 19.80
CA SER A 78 3.38 7.92 19.33
C SER A 78 3.17 8.34 17.88
N LEU A 79 2.84 7.39 16.99
CA LEU A 79 2.54 7.65 15.59
C LEU A 79 1.31 8.53 15.44
N ARG A 80 0.24 8.26 16.21
CA ARG A 80 -0.98 9.06 16.18
C ARG A 80 -0.69 10.52 16.48
N VAL A 81 0.08 10.81 17.54
CA VAL A 81 0.45 12.20 17.91
C VAL A 81 1.27 12.87 16.81
N ILE A 82 2.29 12.19 16.28
CA ILE A 82 3.17 12.74 15.25
C ILE A 82 2.39 13.03 13.96
N GLN A 83 1.55 12.10 13.53
CA GLN A 83 0.72 12.23 12.34
C GLN A 83 -0.32 13.33 12.49
N HIS A 84 -0.96 13.42 13.66
CA HIS A 84 -1.92 14.47 13.97
C HIS A 84 -1.27 15.85 13.86
N ASN A 85 -0.16 16.06 14.57
CA ASN A 85 0.58 17.33 14.55
C ASN A 85 1.04 17.71 13.14
N ALA A 86 1.51 16.74 12.35
CA ALA A 86 1.94 16.97 10.97
C ALA A 86 0.78 17.40 10.06
N LEU A 87 -0.43 16.86 10.29
CA LEU A 87 -1.62 17.27 9.55
C LEU A 87 -2.22 18.57 10.06
N GLU A 88 -1.99 19.02 11.29
CA GLU A 88 -2.53 20.31 11.75
C GLU A 88 -1.82 21.52 11.13
N ASP A 89 -0.54 21.37 10.76
CA ASP A 89 0.22 22.42 10.09
C ASP A 89 -0.39 22.76 8.73
N ARG A 90 -0.57 24.06 8.42
CA ARG A 90 -1.09 24.55 7.14
C ARG A 90 -0.13 25.50 6.43
N SER A 91 1.05 25.69 7.02
CA SER A 91 1.99 26.74 6.61
C SER A 91 3.07 26.18 5.69
N ILE A 92 2.96 26.51 4.41
CA ILE A 92 4.00 26.19 3.42
C ILE A 92 5.01 27.35 3.45
N THR A 93 6.22 27.05 3.91
CA THR A 93 7.23 28.09 4.19
C THR A 93 8.05 28.50 2.98
N ASP A 94 8.17 27.63 1.98
CA ASP A 94 9.04 27.85 0.83
C ASP A 94 8.44 27.35 -0.49
N LYS A 95 8.98 27.89 -1.59
CA LYS A 95 8.57 27.56 -2.96
C LYS A 95 8.84 26.09 -3.34
N PRO A 96 9.99 25.48 -2.98
CA PRO A 96 10.21 24.06 -3.23
C PRO A 96 9.14 23.14 -2.63
N GLN A 97 8.72 23.38 -1.39
CA GLN A 97 7.65 22.61 -0.74
C GLN A 97 6.31 22.76 -1.45
N TRP A 98 6.00 23.98 -1.92
CA TRP A 98 4.82 24.24 -2.73
C TRP A 98 4.85 23.45 -4.05
N ASP A 99 5.98 23.49 -4.76
CA ASP A 99 6.15 22.80 -6.04
C ASP A 99 6.11 21.28 -5.86
N ALA A 100 6.72 20.75 -4.80
CA ALA A 100 6.65 19.34 -4.46
C ALA A 100 5.21 18.88 -4.16
N ALA A 101 4.42 19.70 -3.46
CA ALA A 101 3.02 19.41 -3.17
C ALA A 101 2.15 19.43 -4.43
N ILE A 102 2.40 20.38 -5.34
CA ILE A 102 1.74 20.43 -6.65
C ILE A 102 2.08 19.21 -7.48
N GLN A 103 3.35 18.82 -7.54
CA GLN A 103 3.77 17.64 -8.27
C GLN A 103 3.09 16.38 -7.71
N PHE A 104 3.10 16.23 -6.38
CA PHE A 104 2.42 15.12 -5.71
C PHE A 104 0.91 15.10 -6.00
N MET A 105 0.27 16.26 -6.00
CA MET A 105 -1.15 16.42 -6.38
C MET A 105 -1.40 16.03 -7.84
N GLU A 106 -0.58 16.54 -8.76
CA GLU A 106 -0.67 16.25 -10.19
C GLU A 106 -0.53 14.75 -10.48
N GLU A 107 0.51 14.11 -9.92
CA GLU A 107 0.75 12.67 -10.07
C GLU A 107 -0.41 11.83 -9.53
N THR A 108 -0.95 12.21 -8.37
CA THR A 108 -2.09 11.52 -7.74
C THR A 108 -3.35 11.66 -8.58
N LEU A 109 -3.67 12.87 -9.04
CA LEU A 109 -4.83 13.14 -9.87
C LEU A 109 -4.74 12.44 -11.23
N GLN A 110 -3.56 12.47 -11.88
CA GLN A 110 -3.33 11.75 -13.14
C GLN A 110 -3.49 10.23 -12.96
N SER A 111 -2.97 9.67 -11.87
CA SER A 111 -3.13 8.25 -11.55
C SER A 111 -4.60 7.88 -11.42
N ARG A 112 -5.37 8.63 -10.63
CA ARG A 112 -6.81 8.41 -10.45
C ARG A 112 -7.61 8.64 -11.73
N LEU A 113 -7.17 9.56 -12.60
CA LEU A 113 -7.80 9.79 -13.89
C LEU A 113 -7.61 8.56 -14.79
N ARG A 114 -6.40 7.99 -14.87
CA ARG A 114 -6.14 6.76 -15.62
C ARG A 114 -6.97 5.58 -15.11
N ASP A 115 -7.06 5.40 -13.79
CA ASP A 115 -7.91 4.36 -13.18
C ASP A 115 -9.38 4.53 -13.63
N THR A 116 -9.89 5.76 -13.57
CA THR A 116 -11.28 6.09 -13.94
C THR A 116 -11.53 5.91 -15.44
N GLU A 117 -10.58 6.31 -16.29
CA GLU A 117 -10.65 6.12 -17.74
C GLU A 117 -10.64 4.63 -18.10
N SER A 118 -9.88 3.80 -17.38
CA SER A 118 -9.91 2.34 -17.54
C SER A 118 -11.28 1.78 -17.19
N VAL A 119 -11.84 2.16 -16.04
CA VAL A 119 -13.19 1.73 -15.63
C VAL A 119 -14.23 2.13 -16.68
N ILE A 120 -14.22 3.38 -17.16
CA ILE A 120 -15.15 3.84 -18.20
C ILE A 120 -14.97 3.02 -19.48
N LYS A 121 -13.72 2.75 -19.90
CA LYS A 121 -13.42 1.98 -21.10
C LYS A 121 -13.97 0.55 -21.00
N ASP A 122 -13.79 -0.11 -19.86
CA ASP A 122 -14.32 -1.46 -19.63
C ASP A 122 -15.85 -1.47 -19.62
N MET A 123 -16.47 -0.41 -19.07
CA MET A 123 -17.92 -0.23 -19.04
C MET A 123 -18.56 -0.04 -20.41
N VAL A 124 -17.97 0.77 -21.30
CA VAL A 124 -18.56 1.13 -22.61
C VAL A 124 -18.03 0.29 -23.78
N GLY A 125 -17.00 -0.51 -23.53
CA GLY A 125 -16.37 -1.35 -24.52
C GLY A 125 -15.49 -0.58 -25.51
N PRO A 126 -14.98 -1.26 -26.55
CA PRO A 126 -13.98 -0.70 -27.46
C PRO A 126 -14.49 0.50 -28.26
N ASP A 127 -13.60 1.47 -28.47
CA ASP A 127 -13.82 2.61 -29.37
C ASP A 127 -13.86 2.18 -30.83
N TRP A 128 -14.43 3.01 -31.70
CA TRP A 128 -14.54 2.71 -33.14
C TRP A 128 -13.20 2.30 -33.78
N LYS A 129 -12.09 2.94 -33.39
CA LYS A 129 -10.73 2.59 -33.87
C LYS A 129 -10.32 1.19 -33.42
N GLN A 130 -10.57 0.85 -32.16
CA GLN A 130 -10.22 -0.47 -31.60
C GLN A 130 -11.11 -1.57 -32.19
N ARG A 131 -12.38 -1.27 -32.44
CA ARG A 131 -13.31 -2.19 -33.10
C ARG A 131 -12.84 -2.54 -34.51
N TRP A 132 -12.41 -1.53 -35.28
CA TRP A 132 -11.91 -1.70 -36.64
C TRP A 132 -10.56 -2.41 -36.69
N LEU A 133 -9.59 -1.99 -35.85
CA LEU A 133 -8.24 -2.57 -35.84
C LEU A 133 -8.21 -4.01 -35.30
N ASN A 134 -8.97 -4.29 -34.23
CA ASN A 134 -8.90 -5.58 -33.54
C ASN A 134 -10.10 -6.49 -33.83
N TRP A 135 -10.96 -6.12 -34.79
CA TRP A 135 -12.19 -6.86 -35.13
C TRP A 135 -13.04 -7.23 -33.91
N LYS A 136 -13.15 -6.29 -32.95
CA LYS A 136 -13.94 -6.48 -31.72
C LYS A 136 -15.28 -5.77 -31.82
N ASN A 137 -16.33 -6.39 -31.28
CA ASN A 137 -17.64 -5.79 -31.12
C ASN A 137 -17.93 -5.49 -29.65
N ARG A 138 -18.85 -4.56 -29.41
CA ARG A 138 -19.38 -4.29 -28.07
C ARG A 138 -20.41 -5.35 -27.72
N THR A 139 -20.47 -5.73 -26.46
CA THR A 139 -21.59 -6.51 -25.92
C THR A 139 -22.87 -5.66 -25.91
N PRO A 140 -24.07 -6.27 -25.78
CA PRO A 140 -25.32 -5.53 -25.63
C PRO A 140 -25.26 -4.52 -24.47
N ASP A 141 -24.74 -4.93 -23.31
CA ASP A 141 -24.60 -4.06 -22.14
C ASP A 141 -23.63 -2.89 -22.38
N GLN A 142 -22.50 -3.15 -23.05
CA GLN A 142 -21.55 -2.10 -23.43
C GLN A 142 -22.16 -1.12 -24.44
N HIS A 143 -23.05 -1.58 -25.32
CA HIS A 143 -23.77 -0.70 -26.23
C HIS A 143 -24.69 0.24 -25.47
N ILE A 144 -25.52 -0.28 -24.56
CA ILE A 144 -26.41 0.53 -23.71
C ILE A 144 -25.58 1.55 -22.92
N ARG A 145 -24.51 1.11 -22.24
CA ARG A 145 -23.63 2.01 -21.46
C ARG A 145 -22.95 3.07 -22.32
N ASN A 146 -22.57 2.75 -23.56
CA ASN A 146 -22.00 3.73 -24.47
C ASN A 146 -23.04 4.79 -24.89
N GLU A 147 -24.27 4.39 -25.19
CA GLU A 147 -25.34 5.35 -25.52
C GLU A 147 -25.71 6.22 -24.32
N THR A 148 -25.81 5.62 -23.11
CA THR A 148 -25.98 6.36 -21.86
C THR A 148 -24.83 7.34 -21.64
N LYS A 149 -23.58 6.91 -21.80
CA LYS A 149 -22.41 7.79 -21.72
C LYS A 149 -22.52 8.97 -22.68
N ASN A 150 -22.84 8.70 -23.94
CA ASN A 150 -22.93 9.74 -24.97
C ASN A 150 -23.96 10.82 -24.62
N GLU A 151 -25.08 10.43 -24.02
CA GLU A 151 -26.12 11.36 -23.57
C GLU A 151 -25.65 12.17 -22.34
N LEU A 152 -25.03 11.51 -21.37
CA LEU A 152 -24.51 12.15 -20.16
C LEU A 152 -23.32 13.08 -20.43
N ASP A 153 -22.45 12.74 -21.38
CA ASP A 153 -21.36 13.62 -21.83
C ASP A 153 -21.90 14.91 -22.47
N ARG A 154 -23.07 14.88 -23.11
CA ARG A 154 -23.72 16.12 -23.61
C ARG A 154 -24.24 16.97 -22.47
N LEU A 155 -24.83 16.35 -21.45
CA LEU A 155 -25.31 17.04 -20.25
C LEU A 155 -24.14 17.75 -19.55
N LEU A 156 -23.01 17.07 -19.34
CA LEU A 156 -21.79 17.68 -18.76
C LEU A 156 -21.23 18.83 -19.61
N LYS A 157 -21.26 18.70 -20.94
CA LYS A 157 -20.78 19.77 -21.84
C LYS A 157 -21.66 21.02 -21.77
N LEU A 158 -22.96 20.86 -21.54
CA LEU A 158 -23.90 21.98 -21.38
C LEU A 158 -23.80 22.61 -19.98
N HIS A 159 -23.47 21.80 -18.98
CA HIS A 159 -23.38 22.21 -17.57
C HIS A 159 -22.02 21.82 -16.98
N ASP A 160 -20.99 22.63 -17.24
CA ASP A 160 -19.62 22.35 -16.73
C ASP A 160 -19.53 22.38 -15.19
N ASP A 161 -20.41 23.13 -14.53
CA ASP A 161 -20.48 23.24 -13.06
C ASP A 161 -21.53 22.31 -12.43
N HIS A 162 -21.91 21.24 -13.15
CA HIS A 162 -22.84 20.25 -12.62
C HIS A 162 -22.33 19.61 -11.33
N THR A 163 -23.23 19.14 -10.48
CA THR A 163 -22.88 18.42 -9.25
C THR A 163 -22.58 16.94 -9.49
N ALA A 164 -22.06 16.25 -8.47
CA ALA A 164 -21.76 14.82 -8.53
C ALA A 164 -22.99 13.92 -8.69
N TYR A 165 -24.18 14.43 -8.44
CA TYR A 165 -25.43 13.66 -8.45
C TYR A 165 -26.42 14.25 -9.44
N LEU A 166 -27.04 13.38 -10.24
CA LEU A 166 -28.17 13.76 -11.08
C LEU A 166 -29.43 13.91 -10.24
N ALA A 167 -30.20 14.95 -10.51
CA ALA A 167 -31.54 15.08 -10.01
C ALA A 167 -32.48 14.03 -10.65
N ASN A 168 -33.60 13.72 -9.98
CA ASN A 168 -34.49 12.63 -10.44
C ASN A 168 -35.16 12.94 -11.79
N ASP A 169 -35.42 14.22 -12.07
CA ASP A 169 -35.94 14.72 -13.34
C ASP A 169 -34.88 14.63 -14.46
N GLU A 170 -33.61 14.89 -14.16
CA GLU A 170 -32.50 14.70 -15.11
C GLU A 170 -32.35 13.22 -15.49
N VAL A 171 -32.39 12.31 -14.50
CA VAL A 171 -32.37 10.86 -14.74
C VAL A 171 -33.55 10.45 -15.61
N THR A 172 -34.75 10.99 -15.35
CA THR A 172 -35.95 10.70 -16.13
C THR A 172 -35.81 11.20 -17.57
N THR A 173 -35.23 12.39 -17.75
CA THR A 173 -34.98 13.00 -19.06
C THR A 173 -33.98 12.19 -19.87
N VAL A 174 -32.85 11.82 -19.28
CA VAL A 174 -31.83 10.97 -19.92
C VAL A 174 -32.45 9.63 -20.33
N ARG A 175 -33.24 9.01 -19.46
CA ARG A 175 -33.95 7.75 -19.77
C ARG A 175 -34.89 7.93 -20.96
N LYS A 176 -35.73 8.97 -20.96
CA LYS A 176 -36.68 9.25 -22.06
C LYS A 176 -35.98 9.53 -23.38
N ASN A 177 -34.84 10.23 -23.37
CA ASN A 177 -34.04 10.49 -24.56
C ASN A 177 -33.44 9.21 -25.14
N LEU A 178 -33.01 8.28 -24.29
CA LEU A 178 -32.49 6.98 -24.70
C LEU A 178 -33.60 6.06 -25.23
N GLU A 179 -34.76 6.01 -24.56
CA GLU A 179 -35.95 5.29 -25.02
C GLU A 179 -36.38 5.78 -26.42
N GLY A 180 -36.34 7.09 -26.67
CA GLY A 180 -36.62 7.68 -27.98
C GLY A 180 -35.64 7.27 -29.10
N ARG A 181 -34.46 6.72 -28.74
CA ARG A 181 -33.47 6.13 -29.67
C ARG A 181 -33.54 4.60 -29.72
N GLY A 182 -34.52 3.99 -29.07
CA GLY A 182 -34.67 2.54 -28.98
C GLY A 182 -33.72 1.86 -27.98
N VAL A 183 -33.19 2.61 -27.01
CA VAL A 183 -32.30 2.09 -25.96
C VAL A 183 -33.04 2.11 -24.62
N GLU A 184 -33.43 0.94 -24.13
CA GLU A 184 -33.99 0.79 -22.79
C GLU A 184 -32.87 0.77 -21.75
N VAL A 185 -33.03 1.55 -20.66
CA VAL A 185 -32.02 1.66 -19.61
C VAL A 185 -32.66 1.84 -18.23
N ASP A 186 -32.08 1.18 -17.23
CA ASP A 186 -32.46 1.35 -15.82
C ASP A 186 -31.93 2.71 -15.28
N PRO A 187 -32.75 3.49 -14.55
CA PRO A 187 -32.31 4.66 -13.79
C PRO A 187 -31.03 4.46 -12.94
N VAL A 188 -30.82 3.27 -12.38
CA VAL A 188 -29.62 2.93 -11.60
C VAL A 188 -28.38 2.94 -12.50
N LEU A 189 -28.46 2.34 -13.69
CA LEU A 189 -27.36 2.32 -14.66
C LEU A 189 -26.97 3.74 -15.11
N ILE A 190 -27.96 4.62 -15.27
CA ILE A 190 -27.72 6.04 -15.58
C ILE A 190 -26.90 6.69 -14.47
N LYS A 191 -27.30 6.51 -13.20
CA LYS A 191 -26.60 7.06 -12.03
C LYS A 191 -25.18 6.51 -11.88
N ASP A 192 -24.99 5.22 -12.07
CA ASP A 192 -23.66 4.58 -11.99
C ASP A 192 -22.73 5.08 -13.10
N THR A 193 -23.25 5.21 -14.33
CA THR A 193 -22.51 5.76 -15.47
C THR A 193 -22.15 7.22 -15.24
N TRP A 194 -23.11 8.01 -14.73
CA TRP A 194 -22.89 9.40 -14.36
C TRP A 194 -21.75 9.57 -13.36
N HIS A 195 -21.74 8.77 -12.30
CA HIS A 195 -20.73 8.87 -11.25
C HIS A 195 -19.31 8.71 -11.81
N GLN A 196 -19.09 7.81 -12.77
CA GLN A 196 -17.78 7.64 -13.41
C GLN A 196 -17.43 8.81 -14.33
N LEU A 197 -18.39 9.31 -15.12
CA LEU A 197 -18.17 10.44 -16.04
C LEU A 197 -17.90 11.73 -15.30
N TYR A 198 -18.70 12.00 -14.26
CA TYR A 198 -18.47 13.14 -13.36
C TYR A 198 -17.10 13.04 -12.70
N ARG A 199 -16.71 11.86 -12.19
CA ARG A 199 -15.38 11.66 -11.60
C ARG A 199 -14.26 11.98 -12.59
N ARG A 200 -14.36 11.52 -13.84
CA ARG A 200 -13.40 11.83 -14.90
C ARG A 200 -13.35 13.35 -15.15
N HIS A 201 -14.50 13.99 -15.31
CA HIS A 201 -14.61 15.43 -15.53
C HIS A 201 -14.01 16.24 -14.37
N PHE A 202 -14.36 15.91 -13.13
CA PHE A 202 -13.80 16.51 -11.92
C PHE A 202 -12.27 16.40 -11.87
N LEU A 203 -11.72 15.21 -12.14
CA LEU A 203 -10.26 14.99 -12.14
C LEU A 203 -9.57 15.80 -13.24
N GLN A 204 -10.16 15.91 -14.43
CA GLN A 204 -9.65 16.73 -15.53
C GLN A 204 -9.65 18.23 -15.15
N LYS A 205 -10.74 18.72 -14.53
CA LYS A 205 -10.84 20.10 -14.02
C LYS A 205 -9.82 20.36 -12.92
N ALA A 206 -9.65 19.46 -11.95
CA ALA A 206 -8.66 19.57 -10.88
C ALA A 206 -7.21 19.59 -11.42
N LEU A 207 -6.89 18.78 -12.44
CA LEU A 207 -5.59 18.81 -13.11
C LEU A 207 -5.34 20.14 -13.83
N SER A 208 -6.35 20.70 -14.48
CA SER A 208 -6.24 22.01 -15.11
C SER A 208 -5.94 23.10 -14.06
N HIS A 209 -6.61 23.03 -12.91
CA HIS A 209 -6.42 23.94 -11.79
C HIS A 209 -5.03 23.82 -11.15
N CYS A 210 -4.49 22.60 -11.04
CA CYS A 210 -3.13 22.34 -10.57
C CYS A 210 -2.08 23.17 -11.32
N ASN A 211 -2.23 23.28 -12.66
CA ASN A 211 -1.34 24.09 -13.49
C ASN A 211 -1.43 25.58 -13.21
N LEU A 212 -2.61 26.10 -12.85
CA LEU A 212 -2.78 27.49 -12.43
C LEU A 212 -2.08 27.74 -11.09
N CYS A 213 -2.20 26.80 -10.15
CA CYS A 213 -1.57 26.88 -8.82
C CYS A 213 -0.03 26.85 -8.84
N LYS A 214 0.63 26.41 -9.92
CA LYS A 214 2.11 26.43 -10.06
C LYS A 214 2.70 27.83 -9.86
N ARG A 215 1.98 28.88 -10.30
CA ARG A 215 2.41 30.28 -10.12
C ARG A 215 1.79 30.93 -8.87
N GLY A 216 0.96 30.18 -8.14
CA GLY A 216 0.17 30.65 -7.00
C GLY A 216 0.93 30.91 -5.70
N PHE A 217 2.18 30.41 -5.55
CA PHE A 217 2.93 30.53 -4.30
C PHE A 217 3.08 31.97 -3.79
N TYR A 218 3.32 32.92 -4.70
CA TYR A 218 3.46 34.33 -4.33
C TYR A 218 2.16 34.94 -3.78
N TYR A 219 1.02 34.55 -4.34
CA TYR A 219 -0.30 34.97 -3.85
C TYR A 219 -0.61 34.34 -2.48
N TYR A 220 -0.25 33.07 -2.31
CA TYR A 220 -0.36 32.35 -1.04
C TYR A 220 0.44 33.03 0.08
N GLN A 221 1.72 33.36 -0.15
CA GLN A 221 2.58 33.96 0.88
C GLN A 221 2.12 35.36 1.31
N ARG A 222 1.45 36.10 0.43
CA ARG A 222 0.95 37.45 0.71
C ARG A 222 -0.46 37.47 1.34
N HIS A 223 -1.04 36.31 1.62
CA HIS A 223 -2.43 36.18 2.11
C HIS A 223 -3.44 36.98 1.27
N PHE A 224 -3.26 36.99 -0.06
CA PHE A 224 -4.11 37.79 -0.95
C PHE A 224 -5.46 37.05 -1.17
N VAL A 225 -6.47 37.42 -0.36
CA VAL A 225 -7.80 36.78 -0.33
C VAL A 225 -8.63 37.09 -1.59
N ASP A 226 -8.34 38.19 -2.30
CA ASP A 226 -9.10 38.66 -3.49
C ASP A 226 -8.65 38.04 -4.82
N SER A 227 -7.76 37.04 -4.79
CA SER A 227 -7.39 36.31 -6.01
C SER A 227 -8.44 35.22 -6.26
N GLU A 228 -9.09 35.19 -7.42
CA GLU A 228 -9.92 34.07 -7.89
C GLU A 228 -9.17 32.70 -7.94
N LEU A 229 -7.88 32.69 -7.62
CA LEU A 229 -7.01 31.53 -7.55
C LEU A 229 -7.00 30.92 -6.14
N GLU A 230 -7.96 30.04 -5.85
CA GLU A 230 -8.00 29.27 -4.61
C GLU A 230 -7.15 27.99 -4.70
N CYS A 231 -5.97 27.98 -4.09
CA CYS A 231 -5.07 26.81 -4.08
C CYS A 231 -5.11 26.02 -2.76
N ASN A 232 -6.29 25.94 -2.12
CA ASN A 232 -6.49 25.20 -0.87
C ASN A 232 -6.12 23.71 -1.00
N ASP A 233 -6.36 23.12 -2.17
CA ASP A 233 -5.98 21.73 -2.48
C ASP A 233 -4.46 21.52 -2.37
N VAL A 234 -3.64 22.50 -2.76
CA VAL A 234 -2.17 22.39 -2.65
C VAL A 234 -1.75 22.27 -1.19
N VAL A 235 -2.39 23.04 -0.30
CA VAL A 235 -2.14 22.97 1.15
C VAL A 235 -2.54 21.61 1.70
N LEU A 236 -3.67 21.05 1.27
CA LEU A 236 -4.09 19.70 1.64
C LEU A 236 -3.06 18.63 1.20
N PHE A 237 -2.63 18.66 -0.06
CA PHE A 237 -1.66 17.69 -0.57
C PHE A 237 -0.29 17.82 0.10
N TRP A 238 0.15 19.05 0.41
CA TRP A 238 1.35 19.29 1.19
C TRP A 238 1.26 18.67 2.60
N ARG A 239 0.13 18.86 3.30
CA ARG A 239 -0.13 18.28 4.63
C ARG A 239 0.03 16.76 4.61
N ILE A 240 -0.61 16.12 3.64
CA ILE A 240 -0.56 14.66 3.46
C ILE A 240 0.87 14.21 3.14
N GLN A 241 1.54 14.85 2.19
CA GLN A 241 2.90 14.51 1.79
C GLN A 241 3.89 14.64 2.95
N ARG A 242 3.83 15.75 3.68
CA ARG A 242 4.67 16.01 4.86
C ARG A 242 4.41 15.00 5.96
N MET A 243 3.14 14.71 6.25
CA MET A 243 2.78 13.70 7.24
C MET A 243 3.35 12.33 6.86
N LEU A 244 3.23 11.90 5.60
CA LEU A 244 3.77 10.61 5.14
C LEU A 244 5.29 10.56 5.31
N LEU A 245 5.99 11.64 4.94
CA LEU A 245 7.44 11.74 5.07
C LEU A 245 7.91 11.68 6.53
N ILE A 246 7.25 12.42 7.42
CA ILE A 246 7.57 12.40 8.86
C ILE A 246 7.32 11.01 9.44
N THR A 247 6.16 10.41 9.12
CA THR A 247 5.80 9.06 9.56
C THR A 247 6.84 8.03 9.14
N ALA A 248 7.21 8.02 7.86
CA ALA A 248 8.21 7.09 7.32
C ALA A 248 9.58 7.27 8.02
N ASN A 249 10.00 8.51 8.24
CA ASN A 249 11.26 8.79 8.94
C ASN A 249 11.23 8.35 10.41
N THR A 250 10.12 8.59 11.12
CA THR A 250 9.94 8.12 12.50
C THR A 250 9.96 6.61 12.57
N LEU A 251 9.23 5.91 11.69
CA LEU A 251 9.23 4.45 11.64
C LEU A 251 10.61 3.89 11.35
N ARG A 252 11.33 4.47 10.39
CA ARG A 252 12.72 4.08 10.10
C ARG A 252 13.62 4.22 11.33
N GLN A 253 13.50 5.32 12.08
CA GLN A 253 14.25 5.51 13.31
C GLN A 253 13.86 4.50 14.40
N GLN A 254 12.57 4.24 14.60
CA GLN A 254 12.09 3.23 15.54
C GLN A 254 12.62 1.83 15.19
N LEU A 255 12.56 1.49 13.90
CA LEU A 255 13.03 0.23 13.35
C LEU A 255 14.53 0.05 13.61
N THR A 256 15.37 0.95 13.10
CA THR A 256 16.83 0.83 13.20
C THR A 256 17.34 0.92 14.64
N ASN A 257 16.79 1.80 15.46
CA ASN A 257 17.31 2.03 16.80
C ASN A 257 16.82 1.02 17.84
N THR A 258 15.61 0.47 17.65
CA THR A 258 14.92 -0.32 18.67
C THR A 258 14.49 -1.69 18.15
N GLU A 259 13.67 -1.74 17.10
CA GLU A 259 12.99 -3.00 16.74
C GLU A 259 13.95 -4.04 16.15
N VAL A 260 14.98 -3.64 15.41
CA VAL A 260 16.02 -4.58 14.94
C VAL A 260 16.70 -5.30 16.11
N ARG A 261 17.06 -4.57 17.18
CA ARG A 261 17.69 -5.16 18.37
C ARG A 261 16.73 -6.08 19.14
N ARG A 262 15.44 -5.71 19.18
CA ARG A 262 14.40 -6.54 19.82
C ARG A 262 14.17 -7.82 19.03
N LEU A 263 14.15 -7.74 17.69
CA LEU A 263 14.07 -8.92 16.84
C LEU A 263 15.31 -9.80 17.01
N GLU A 264 16.52 -9.22 17.07
CA GLU A 264 17.76 -9.96 17.31
C GLU A 264 17.70 -10.73 18.65
N LYS A 265 17.20 -10.10 19.71
CA LYS A 265 16.98 -10.76 21.01
C LYS A 265 16.03 -11.94 20.88
N ASN A 266 14.90 -11.76 20.19
CA ASN A 266 13.94 -12.83 19.96
C ASN A 266 14.54 -13.99 19.17
N VAL A 267 15.36 -13.70 18.14
CA VAL A 267 16.05 -14.73 17.35
C VAL A 267 17.02 -15.53 18.23
N LYS A 268 17.77 -14.86 19.13
CA LYS A 268 18.66 -15.55 20.09
C LYS A 268 17.87 -16.43 21.05
N GLU A 269 16.80 -15.91 21.64
CA GLU A 269 15.95 -16.70 22.55
C GLU A 269 15.32 -17.91 21.84
N VAL A 270 14.86 -17.77 20.59
CA VAL A 270 14.34 -18.89 19.79
C VAL A 270 15.44 -19.92 19.50
N LEU A 271 16.65 -19.48 19.19
CA LEU A 271 17.78 -20.36 18.94
C LEU A 271 18.19 -21.13 20.21
N ASP A 272 18.19 -20.46 21.37
CA ASP A 272 18.46 -21.06 22.66
C ASP A 272 17.38 -22.10 23.01
N ASP A 273 16.10 -21.77 22.85
CA ASP A 273 14.98 -22.71 23.07
C ASP A 273 15.09 -23.95 22.16
N PHE A 274 15.39 -23.76 20.87
CA PHE A 274 15.61 -24.88 19.95
C PHE A 274 16.89 -25.64 20.29
N GLY A 275 17.86 -24.96 20.90
CA GLY A 275 19.08 -25.49 21.47
C GLY A 275 18.87 -26.30 22.76
N GLU A 276 17.72 -26.23 23.41
CA GLU A 276 17.40 -27.08 24.56
C GLU A 276 16.48 -28.26 24.17
N ASP A 277 15.67 -28.06 23.13
CA ASP A 277 14.76 -29.07 22.59
C ASP A 277 15.49 -30.13 21.74
N THR A 278 15.67 -31.31 22.33
CA THR A 278 16.36 -32.44 21.67
C THR A 278 15.59 -32.93 20.44
N GLU A 279 14.26 -32.90 20.46
CA GLU A 279 13.43 -33.33 19.33
C GLU A 279 13.59 -32.37 18.15
N LYS A 280 13.51 -31.05 18.41
CA LYS A 280 13.75 -30.04 17.38
C LYS A 280 15.16 -30.08 16.82
N LYS A 281 16.19 -30.31 17.64
CA LYS A 281 17.55 -30.48 17.14
C LYS A 281 17.65 -31.61 16.12
N THR A 282 17.10 -32.78 16.45
CA THR A 282 17.15 -33.95 15.55
C THR A 282 16.34 -33.71 14.28
N GLN A 283 15.23 -32.97 14.35
CA GLN A 283 14.41 -32.65 13.18
C GLN A 283 15.03 -31.58 12.27
N LEU A 284 15.66 -30.56 12.86
CA LEU A 284 16.11 -29.36 12.14
C LEU A 284 17.58 -29.45 11.69
N ILE A 285 18.45 -30.11 12.47
CA ILE A 285 19.87 -30.29 12.13
C ILE A 285 20.02 -31.64 11.43
N THR A 286 19.69 -31.65 10.13
CA THR A 286 19.69 -32.86 9.30
C THR A 286 20.56 -32.67 8.07
N GLY A 287 21.17 -33.74 7.57
CA GLY A 287 22.00 -33.68 6.37
C GLY A 287 22.97 -34.83 6.26
N ARG A 288 23.61 -34.98 5.10
CA ARG A 288 24.55 -36.09 4.83
C ARG A 288 25.72 -36.12 5.80
N ARG A 289 26.24 -34.94 6.18
CA ARG A 289 27.33 -34.81 7.17
C ARG A 289 26.90 -35.18 8.58
N VAL A 290 25.67 -34.85 8.97
CA VAL A 290 25.12 -35.25 10.27
C VAL A 290 24.99 -36.77 10.35
N GLN A 291 24.43 -37.39 9.30
CA GLN A 291 24.35 -38.85 9.19
C GLN A 291 25.74 -39.51 9.24
N LEU A 292 26.71 -39.00 8.47
CA LEU A 292 28.09 -39.49 8.49
C LEU A 292 28.74 -39.36 9.87
N ALA A 293 28.50 -38.26 10.59
CA ALA A 293 29.01 -38.06 11.94
C ALA A 293 28.37 -39.02 12.95
N GLU A 294 27.06 -39.26 12.85
CA GLU A 294 26.36 -40.25 13.66
C GLU A 294 26.89 -41.67 13.39
N ASP A 295 27.11 -42.03 12.13
CA ASP A 295 27.63 -43.34 11.74
C ASP A 295 29.09 -43.52 12.20
N LEU A 296 29.93 -42.49 12.09
CA LEU A 296 31.28 -42.49 12.65
C LEU A 296 31.29 -42.69 14.17
N LYS A 297 30.35 -42.05 14.88
CA LYS A 297 30.20 -42.22 16.32
C LYS A 297 29.81 -43.66 16.68
N LYS A 298 28.88 -44.27 15.94
CA LYS A 298 28.50 -45.68 16.12
C LYS A 298 29.68 -46.61 15.87
N VAL A 299 30.46 -46.38 14.81
CA VAL A 299 31.64 -47.20 14.49
C VAL A 299 32.68 -47.11 15.61
N ARG A 300 32.93 -45.92 16.14
CA ARG A 300 33.84 -45.73 17.28
C ARG A 300 33.38 -46.45 18.54
N GLU A 301 32.08 -46.40 18.85
CA GLU A 301 31.51 -47.11 19.99
C GLU A 301 31.63 -48.65 19.84
N ILE A 302 31.48 -49.16 18.62
CA ILE A 302 31.71 -50.59 18.32
C ILE A 302 33.19 -50.95 18.56
N GLN A 303 34.12 -50.11 18.11
CA GLN A 303 35.56 -50.33 18.32
C GLN A 303 35.92 -50.35 19.81
N GLU A 304 35.42 -49.40 20.59
CA GLU A 304 35.67 -49.33 22.05
C GLU A 304 35.13 -50.58 22.77
N LYS A 305 33.94 -51.08 22.39
CA LYS A 305 33.40 -52.33 22.95
C LYS A 305 34.20 -53.57 22.55
N LEU A 306 34.73 -53.60 21.32
CA LEU A 306 35.61 -54.66 20.84
C LEU A 306 36.94 -54.68 21.59
N GLU A 307 37.56 -53.52 21.81
CA GLU A 307 38.78 -53.40 22.61
C GLU A 307 38.55 -53.85 24.06
N ALA A 308 37.45 -53.41 24.69
CA ALA A 308 37.07 -53.85 26.03
C ALA A 308 36.84 -55.38 26.12
N PHE A 309 36.25 -55.97 25.07
CA PHE A 309 36.06 -57.42 24.99
C PHE A 309 37.39 -58.18 24.83
N ILE A 310 38.31 -57.67 24.00
CA ILE A 310 39.65 -58.24 23.83
C ILE A 310 40.44 -58.17 25.16
N GLU A 311 40.38 -57.05 25.87
CA GLU A 311 41.01 -56.92 27.19
C GLU A 311 40.42 -57.90 28.22
N ALA A 312 39.10 -58.10 28.22
CA ALA A 312 38.45 -59.06 29.09
C ALA A 312 38.90 -60.50 28.79
N LEU A 313 38.96 -60.88 27.51
CA LEU A 313 39.49 -62.18 27.07
C LEU A 313 40.94 -62.41 27.46
N HIS A 314 41.77 -61.37 27.45
CA HIS A 314 43.17 -61.46 27.87
C HIS A 314 43.35 -61.61 29.38
N LYS A 315 42.36 -61.21 30.20
CA LYS A 315 42.37 -61.39 31.66
C LYS A 315 41.88 -62.77 32.12
N GLU A 316 41.18 -63.52 31.27
CA GLU A 316 40.70 -64.89 31.56
C GLU A 316 41.71 -65.99 31.17
N LYS A 317 42.88 -65.65 30.64
CA LYS A 317 44.01 -66.56 30.37
C LYS A 317 45.08 -66.48 31.46
#